data_AF-A0A819TVX7-F1
#
_entry.id   AF-A0A819TVX7-F1
#
_cell.length_a   1.000
_cell.length_b   1.000
_cell.length_c   1.000
_cell.angle_alpha   90.00
_cell.angle_beta   90.00
_cell.angle_gamma   90.00
#
_symmetry.space_group_name_H-M   'P 1'
#
loop_
_entity.id
_entity.type
_entity.pdbx_description
1 polymer ?
#
loop_
_entity_poly.entity_id
_entity_poly.type
_entity_poly.pdbx_seq_one_letter_code
_entity_poly.pdbx_strand_id
1 'polypeptide(L)'
;MQITNWKEALKYFNLAYELKKKKFHSNHRKIGRILNFIGNYYKVIGDCFFQAMTFDKKALQCQNDLCAKAIIQLNIGVIHSMNNDYDRAFEFYFEARDIL
;
A
#
# COMPACT_ATOMS: atom_id res chain seq x y z
N MET A 1 -6.29 -16.03 -16.67
CA MET A 1 -6.62 -14.66 -17.10
C MET A 1 -6.35 -13.59 -16.04
N GLN A 2 -6.56 -13.84 -14.73
CA GLN A 2 -6.37 -12.80 -13.70
C GLN A 2 -4.93 -12.25 -13.56
N ILE A 3 -3.89 -13.09 -13.63
CA ILE A 3 -2.48 -12.67 -13.49
C ILE A 3 -2.07 -11.65 -14.58
N THR A 4 -2.61 -11.78 -15.79
CA THR A 4 -2.31 -10.88 -16.91
C THR A 4 -2.78 -9.45 -16.61
N ASN A 5 -3.95 -9.29 -16.00
CA ASN A 5 -4.52 -7.98 -15.66
C ASN A 5 -3.75 -7.30 -14.52
N TRP A 6 -3.25 -8.06 -13.55
CA TRP A 6 -2.44 -7.51 -12.45
C TRP A 6 -1.11 -6.96 -12.96
N LYS A 7 -0.42 -7.69 -13.85
CA LYS A 7 0.85 -7.24 -14.43
C LYS A 7 0.68 -5.94 -15.22
N GLU A 8 -0.42 -5.82 -15.97
CA GLU A 8 -0.73 -4.59 -16.70
C GLU A 8 -1.08 -3.44 -15.75
N ALA A 9 -1.84 -3.71 -14.67
CA ALA A 9 -2.14 -2.71 -13.63
C ALA A 9 -0.86 -2.16 -12.99
N LEU A 10 0.11 -3.02 -12.64
CA LEU A 10 1.40 -2.58 -12.11
C LEU A 10 2.13 -1.66 -13.10
N LYS A 11 2.08 -1.96 -14.40
CA LYS A 11 2.70 -1.14 -15.45
C LYS A 11 2.12 0.27 -15.46
N TYR A 12 0.79 0.40 -15.40
CA TYR A 12 0.12 1.70 -15.32
C TYR A 12 0.38 2.43 -14.00
N PHE A 13 0.45 1.73 -12.86
CA PHE A 13 0.80 2.35 -11.59
C PHE A 13 2.23 2.91 -11.59
N ASN A 14 3.20 2.19 -12.16
CA ASN A 14 4.57 2.68 -12.31
C ASN A 14 4.66 3.89 -13.24
N LEU A 15 3.94 3.88 -14.37
CA LEU A 15 3.86 5.05 -15.24
C LEU A 15 3.28 6.26 -14.52
N ALA A 16 2.18 6.07 -13.78
CA ALA A 16 1.58 7.13 -12.98
C ALA A 16 2.55 7.66 -11.92
N TYR A 17 3.32 6.78 -11.27
CA TYR A 17 4.33 7.15 -10.27
C TYR A 17 5.40 8.08 -10.88
N GLU A 18 5.96 7.70 -12.03
CA GLU A 18 6.99 8.52 -12.71
C GLU A 18 6.44 9.88 -13.17
N LEU A 19 5.20 9.92 -13.68
CA LEU A 19 4.56 11.17 -14.05
C LEU A 19 4.29 12.08 -12.85
N LYS A 20 3.86 11.51 -11.70
CA LYS A 20 3.60 12.30 -10.49
C LYS A 20 4.88 12.79 -9.83
N LYS A 21 5.96 12.01 -9.82
CA LYS A 21 7.27 12.44 -9.29
C LYS A 21 7.85 13.65 -10.00
N LYS A 22 7.57 13.82 -11.30
CA LYS A 22 7.98 15.00 -12.06
C LYS A 22 7.21 16.27 -11.66
N LYS A 23 6.01 16.12 -11.10
CA LYS A 23 5.09 17.24 -10.81
C LYS A 23 4.99 17.56 -9.32
N PHE A 24 5.28 16.61 -8.44
CA PHE A 24 5.05 16.72 -7.02
C PHE A 24 6.28 16.24 -6.24
N HIS A 25 6.51 16.84 -5.07
CA HIS A 25 7.50 16.35 -4.10
C HIS A 25 7.19 14.90 -3.69
N SER A 26 8.22 14.14 -3.33
CA SER A 26 8.15 12.69 -3.06
C SER A 26 7.08 12.30 -2.02
N ASN A 27 6.81 13.17 -1.04
CA ASN A 27 5.85 12.91 0.05
C ASN A 27 4.43 13.41 -0.26
N HIS A 28 4.13 13.78 -1.51
CA HIS A 28 2.83 14.31 -1.86
C HIS A 28 1.74 13.22 -1.82
N ARG A 29 0.55 13.54 -1.29
CA ARG A 29 -0.61 12.62 -1.13
C ARG A 29 -0.92 11.77 -2.35
N LYS A 30 -0.83 12.35 -3.55
CA LYS A 30 -1.06 11.65 -4.84
C LYS A 30 -0.01 10.57 -5.12
N ILE A 31 1.24 10.79 -4.74
CA ILE A 31 2.30 9.78 -4.81
C ILE A 31 1.98 8.66 -3.81
N GLY A 32 1.58 9.02 -2.58
CA GLY A 32 1.15 8.05 -1.56
C GLY A 32 0.04 7.10 -2.02
N ARG A 33 -0.98 7.61 -2.73
CA ARG A 33 -2.04 6.75 -3.29
C ARG A 33 -1.51 5.73 -4.30
N ILE A 34 -0.59 6.15 -5.17
CA ILE A 34 0.00 5.26 -6.17
C ILE A 34 0.86 4.18 -5.49
N LEU A 35 1.64 4.57 -4.48
CA LEU A 35 2.44 3.63 -3.68
C LEU A 35 1.56 2.58 -3.00
N ASN A 36 0.41 2.95 -2.43
CA ASN A 36 -0.56 2.01 -1.86
C ASN A 36 -1.11 1.03 -2.92
N PHE A 37 -1.40 1.49 -4.15
CA PHE A 37 -1.82 0.58 -5.22
C PHE A 37 -0.74 -0.42 -5.63
N ILE A 38 0.53 0.02 -5.66
CA ILE A 38 1.67 -0.88 -5.91
C ILE A 38 1.84 -1.87 -4.75
N GLY A 39 1.68 -1.44 -3.50
CA GLY A 39 1.68 -2.32 -2.33
C GLY A 39 0.62 -3.41 -2.41
N ASN A 40 -0.62 -3.03 -2.75
CA ASN A 40 -1.72 -3.96 -2.96
C ASN A 40 -1.46 -4.96 -4.10
N TYR A 41 -0.84 -4.53 -5.20
CA TYR A 41 -0.43 -5.45 -6.26
C TYR A 41 0.50 -6.54 -5.70
N TYR A 42 1.53 -6.15 -4.94
CA TYR A 42 2.47 -7.12 -4.35
C TYR A 42 1.83 -8.04 -3.31
N LYS A 43 0.82 -7.56 -2.58
CA LYS A 43 -0.01 -8.38 -1.69
C LYS A 43 -0.80 -9.44 -2.47
N VAL A 44 -1.43 -9.05 -3.58
CA VAL A 44 -2.30 -9.94 -4.38
C VAL A 44 -1.51 -11.04 -5.09
N ILE A 45 -0.29 -10.76 -5.54
CA ILE A 45 0.54 -11.78 -6.19
C ILE A 45 1.16 -12.79 -5.20
N GLY A 46 0.97 -12.61 -3.89
CA GLY A 46 1.26 -13.62 -2.84
C GLY A 46 2.73 -13.81 -2.47
N ASP A 47 3.68 -13.57 -3.39
CA ASP A 47 5.09 -13.93 -3.17
C ASP A 47 5.97 -12.78 -2.63
N CYS A 48 5.39 -11.62 -2.33
CA CYS A 48 6.17 -10.38 -2.18
C CYS A 48 5.73 -9.51 -0.99
N PHE A 49 5.51 -10.13 0.18
CA PHE A 49 5.11 -9.41 1.42
C PHE A 49 6.04 -8.25 1.78
N PHE A 50 7.36 -8.46 1.68
CA PHE A 50 8.35 -7.41 1.97
C PHE A 50 8.19 -6.19 1.05
N GLN A 51 7.94 -6.43 -0.25
CA GLN A 51 7.73 -5.35 -1.20
C GLN A 51 6.41 -4.62 -0.90
N ALA A 52 5.33 -5.36 -0.64
CA ALA A 52 4.04 -4.79 -0.27
C ALA A 52 4.16 -3.85 0.95
N MET A 53 4.79 -4.33 2.03
CA MET A 53 5.03 -3.52 3.23
C MET A 53 5.91 -2.30 2.96
N THR A 54 6.92 -2.42 2.11
CA THR A 54 7.81 -1.29 1.76
C THR A 54 7.02 -0.18 1.07
N PHE A 55 6.12 -0.54 0.15
CA PHE A 55 5.28 0.42 -0.56
C PHE A 55 4.20 1.03 0.34
N ASP A 56 3.56 0.22 1.19
CA ASP A 56 2.54 0.71 2.12
C ASP A 56 3.12 1.66 3.19
N LYS A 57 4.32 1.38 3.72
CA LYS A 57 5.01 2.30 4.64
C LYS A 57 5.34 3.64 3.98
N LYS A 58 5.84 3.63 2.74
CA LYS A 58 6.08 4.86 1.98
C LYS A 58 4.78 5.60 1.67
N ALA A 59 3.70 4.86 1.38
CA ALA A 59 2.39 5.44 1.16
C ALA A 59 1.88 6.16 2.42
N LEU A 60 2.06 5.56 3.60
CA LEU A 60 1.65 6.13 4.89
C LEU A 60 2.34 7.46 5.16
N GLN A 61 3.66 7.54 4.89
CA GLN A 61 4.45 8.78 5.03
C GLN A 61 3.98 9.92 4.10
N CYS A 62 3.29 9.60 3.02
CA CYS A 62 2.77 10.58 2.07
C CYS A 62 1.33 11.04 2.37
N GLN A 63 0.60 10.36 3.27
CA GLN A 63 -0.79 10.71 3.57
C GLN A 63 -0.87 11.60 4.81
N ASN A 64 -1.69 12.66 4.72
CA ASN A 64 -2.13 13.45 5.88
C ASN A 64 -3.61 13.20 6.23
N ASP A 65 -4.30 12.40 5.40
CA ASP A 65 -5.72 12.11 5.53
C ASP A 65 -5.92 10.86 6.37
N LEU A 66 -6.68 11.00 7.45
CA LEU A 66 -6.91 9.94 8.44
C LEU A 66 -7.52 8.69 7.80
N CYS A 67 -8.56 8.84 6.98
CA CYS A 67 -9.17 7.72 6.27
C CYS A 67 -8.16 6.95 5.39
N ALA A 68 -7.33 7.68 4.64
CA ALA A 68 -6.30 7.06 3.82
C ALA A 68 -5.21 6.36 4.67
N LYS A 69 -4.84 6.90 5.82
CA LYS A 69 -3.92 6.25 6.76
C LYS A 69 -4.50 4.96 7.33
N ALA A 70 -5.76 4.98 7.77
CA ALA A 70 -6.45 3.79 8.28
C ALA A 70 -6.49 2.68 7.23
N ILE A 71 -6.84 2.99 5.98
CA ILE A 71 -6.83 2.00 4.87
C ILE A 71 -5.43 1.40 4.66
N ILE A 72 -4.37 2.20 4.74
CA ILE A 72 -2.99 1.72 4.58
C ILE A 72 -2.60 0.82 5.76
N GLN A 73 -2.96 1.18 7.00
CA GLN A 73 -2.73 0.34 8.18
C GLN A 73 -3.48 -0.99 8.08
N LEU A 74 -4.75 -0.99 7.62
CA LEU A 74 -5.47 -2.22 7.34
C LEU A 74 -4.73 -3.10 6.33
N ASN A 75 -4.17 -2.52 5.26
CA ASN A 75 -3.39 -3.29 4.28
C ASN A 75 -2.14 -3.91 4.90
N ILE A 76 -1.45 -3.20 5.78
CA ILE A 76 -0.29 -3.73 6.52
C ILE A 76 -0.70 -4.86 7.46
N GLY A 77 -1.81 -4.69 8.20
CA GLY A 77 -2.37 -5.73 9.06
C GLY A 77 -2.73 -7.01 8.28
N VAL A 78 -3.31 -6.86 7.08
CA VAL A 78 -3.58 -8.01 6.19
C VAL A 78 -2.30 -8.72 5.79
N ILE A 79 -1.22 -7.98 5.47
CA ILE A 79 0.06 -8.61 5.11
C ILE A 79 0.63 -9.42 6.27
N HIS A 80 0.58 -8.89 7.50
CA HIS A 80 0.99 -9.62 8.70
C HIS A 80 0.13 -10.88 8.92
N SER A 81 -1.18 -10.77 8.75
CA SER A 81 -2.09 -11.92 8.84
C SER A 81 -1.80 -12.99 7.80
N MET A 82 -1.48 -12.61 6.56
CA MET A 82 -1.09 -13.56 5.50
C MET A 82 0.25 -14.25 5.81
N ASN A 83 1.11 -13.60 6.60
CA ASN A 83 2.38 -14.15 7.05
C ASN A 83 2.29 -14.87 8.42
N ASN A 84 1.08 -15.16 8.91
CA ASN A 84 0.81 -15.77 10.23
C ASN A 84 1.34 -14.97 11.45
N ASP A 85 1.63 -13.68 11.27
CA ASP A 85 2.05 -12.75 12.33
C ASP A 85 0.80 -12.06 12.90
N TYR A 86 -0.03 -12.83 13.60
CA TYR A 86 -1.36 -12.38 14.03
C TYR A 86 -1.31 -11.29 15.10
N ASP A 87 -0.29 -11.28 15.96
CA ASP A 87 -0.10 -10.26 16.99
C ASP A 87 0.06 -8.88 16.34
N ARG A 88 0.98 -8.75 15.37
CA ARG A 88 1.13 -7.50 14.62
C ARG A 88 -0.06 -7.18 13.74
N ALA A 89 -0.69 -8.18 13.14
CA ALA A 89 -1.91 -7.94 12.37
C ALA A 89 -2.98 -7.26 13.23
N PHE A 90 -3.16 -7.75 14.46
CA PHE A 90 -4.11 -7.18 15.42
C PHE A 90 -3.73 -5.75 15.83
N GLU A 91 -2.45 -5.46 16.09
CA GLU A 91 -1.96 -4.11 16.37
C GLU A 91 -2.37 -3.14 15.25
N PHE A 92 -2.07 -3.46 13.99
CA PHE A 92 -2.38 -2.59 12.87
C PHE A 92 -3.89 -2.45 12.61
N TYR A 93 -4.68 -3.50 12.84
CA TYR A 93 -6.14 -3.40 12.76
C TYR A 93 -6.72 -2.53 13.85
N PHE A 94 -6.17 -2.59 15.06
CA PHE A 94 -6.58 -1.76 16.19
C PHE A 94 -6.22 -0.29 15.93
N GLU A 95 -4.99 -0.01 15.49
CA GLU A 95 -4.57 1.34 15.09
C GLU A 95 -5.48 1.93 14.00
N ALA A 96 -5.80 1.14 12.96
CA ALA A 96 -6.67 1.60 11.89
C ALA A 96 -8.10 1.89 12.36
N ARG A 97 -8.62 1.08 13.29
CA ARG A 97 -9.95 1.29 13.89
C ARG A 97 -9.99 2.55 14.74
N ASP A 98 -8.93 2.85 15.49
CA ASP A 98 -8.87 4.04 16.34
C ASP A 98 -8.79 5.36 15.53
N ILE A 99 -8.48 5.28 14.23
CA ILE A 99 -8.47 6.42 13.31
C ILE A 99 -9.85 6.69 12.66
N LEU A 100 -10.70 5.66 12.52
CA LEU A 100 -12.02 5.72 11.87
C LEU A 100 -13.13 6.11 12.85
#